data_AF-A0A7S3LV82-F1
#
_entry.id   AF-A0A7S3LV82-F1
#
_cell.length_a   1.000
_cell.length_b   1.000
_cell.length_c   1.000
_cell.angle_alpha   90.00
_cell.angle_beta   90.00
_cell.angle_gamma   90.00
#
_symmetry.space_group_name_H-M   'P 1'
#
loop_
_entity.id
_entity.type
_entity.pdbx_description
1 polymer ?
#
loop_
_entity_poly.entity_id
_entity_poly.type
_entity_poly.pdbx_seq_one_letter_code
_entity_poly.pdbx_strand_id
1 'polypeptide(L)'
;MEDDNDMVPALVAVVPQVPKSPVPVPPSKGSWPPSLRDYVQRCFSQSPDSKAKEELQKTLKIIIGEKASANKLWETDWSSMPIPPFCQYETRNAALDLRQELKTKKRKVGSQGPLTGRKKGSESYHARLREKGGNDSVDVEVWDEKRKRVERFDGKPTGSKKSSSSSKFYSRPSTSSIDAFSLRSLSTSSSSAPASSMEEWWQGKPIKGTSSKLEKPFLRSAGVPNPCDVRPPDVLKKAVELAKRKWLEREERQQRGESVDYHTVSEQFKAIRMDLMVQRVKSRFTVSVYEIHARLALENGDISEYNQCQTKLKELYQEDWYRNGEMGTREEPKNEFEFAAYRILYCTCRRDWQRLIEEMLQLSTAAKEHAAVKHALLVRKAVMTENYHKLFALYRSAPFMSSYVMDISVAEWRYKALKQSVQAFRPTVSVEFMAELLGMRTVSSAVEYLHNHGAVTKDTNGSHVVDAKASVSSITPVSLSSTLDVGQAAEEKQFFRK
;
A
#
# COMPACT_ATOMS: atom_id res chain seq x y z
N MET A 1 8.16 49.41 -89.99
CA MET A 1 7.16 48.42 -89.54
C MET A 1 7.72 47.75 -88.30
N GLU A 2 8.01 48.53 -87.25
CA GLU A 2 7.09 49.34 -86.41
C GLU A 2 6.46 48.44 -85.32
N ASP A 3 6.50 48.78 -84.02
CA ASP A 3 7.12 49.95 -83.37
C ASP A 3 7.62 49.61 -81.95
N ASP A 4 8.53 50.44 -81.44
CA ASP A 4 8.80 50.56 -80.01
C ASP A 4 7.62 51.27 -79.30
N ASN A 5 7.22 50.80 -78.12
CA ASN A 5 6.97 51.74 -77.02
C ASN A 5 7.02 51.13 -75.62
N ASP A 6 7.32 52.00 -74.67
CA ASP A 6 7.53 51.74 -73.24
C ASP A 6 6.30 51.20 -72.49
N MET A 7 6.52 50.31 -71.51
CA MET A 7 6.61 50.76 -70.11
C MET A 7 6.93 49.64 -69.11
N VAL A 8 7.72 49.99 -68.09
CA VAL A 8 7.85 49.27 -66.81
C VAL A 8 7.42 50.24 -65.71
N PRO A 9 6.74 49.78 -64.63
CA PRO A 9 7.53 49.33 -63.48
C PRO A 9 6.92 48.19 -62.62
N ALA A 10 7.83 47.38 -62.07
CA ALA A 10 7.81 46.75 -60.74
C ALA A 10 6.52 46.08 -60.21
N LEU A 11 6.48 44.74 -60.26
CA LEU A 11 5.76 43.93 -59.25
C LEU A 11 6.62 42.74 -58.75
N VAL A 12 6.74 42.67 -57.42
CA VAL A 12 7.01 41.50 -56.56
C VAL A 12 7.90 40.38 -57.11
N ALA A 13 9.13 40.30 -56.60
CA ALA A 13 9.99 39.12 -56.76
C ALA A 13 9.42 37.91 -56.00
N VAL A 14 8.81 36.96 -56.73
CA VAL A 14 8.35 35.68 -56.19
C VAL A 14 9.55 34.77 -55.96
N VAL A 15 9.85 34.45 -54.69
CA VAL A 15 10.88 33.46 -54.34
C VAL A 15 10.41 32.07 -54.80
N PRO A 16 11.21 31.31 -55.56
CA PRO A 16 10.81 30.00 -56.06
C PRO A 16 10.63 28.99 -54.92
N GLN A 17 9.55 28.20 -54.97
CA GLN A 17 9.29 27.19 -53.96
C GLN A 17 10.23 25.98 -54.13
N VAL A 18 11.02 25.71 -53.11
CA VAL A 18 11.75 24.43 -52.97
C VAL A 18 10.73 23.30 -52.79
N PRO A 19 10.85 22.16 -53.50
CA PRO A 19 9.78 21.17 -53.59
C PRO A 19 9.46 20.50 -52.24
N LYS A 20 8.15 20.24 -52.03
CA LYS A 20 7.66 19.49 -50.87
C LYS A 20 8.13 18.04 -50.94
N SER A 21 8.84 17.58 -49.91
CA SER A 21 9.13 16.16 -49.70
C SER A 21 7.83 15.34 -49.56
N PRO A 22 7.78 14.10 -50.06
CA PRO A 22 6.55 13.30 -50.07
C PRO A 22 6.11 12.86 -48.67
N VAL A 23 4.78 12.78 -48.47
CA VAL A 23 4.18 12.26 -47.24
C VAL A 23 4.38 10.74 -47.17
N PRO A 24 4.96 10.18 -46.08
CA PRO A 24 5.11 8.74 -45.94
C PRO A 24 3.76 8.03 -45.78
N VAL A 25 3.55 6.97 -46.57
CA VAL A 25 2.39 6.06 -46.46
C VAL A 25 2.45 5.33 -45.11
N PRO A 26 1.35 5.22 -44.34
CA PRO A 26 1.38 4.66 -43.00
C PRO A 26 1.63 3.14 -43.00
N PRO A 27 2.70 2.65 -42.33
CA PRO A 27 2.85 1.22 -42.04
C PRO A 27 1.91 0.77 -40.91
N SER A 28 1.82 -0.55 -40.71
CA SER A 28 0.79 -1.23 -39.91
C SER A 28 0.58 -0.71 -38.47
N LYS A 29 -0.64 -0.95 -37.97
CA LYS A 29 -1.14 -0.60 -36.63
C LYS A 29 -0.10 -0.94 -35.54
N GLY A 30 0.38 0.09 -34.82
CA GLY A 30 1.29 -0.04 -33.68
C GLY A 30 2.68 0.58 -33.89
N SER A 31 3.03 0.98 -35.12
CA SER A 31 4.26 1.73 -35.39
C SER A 31 4.17 3.21 -34.96
N TRP A 32 5.30 3.78 -34.55
CA TRP A 32 5.43 5.19 -34.15
C TRP A 32 6.30 5.96 -35.16
N PRO A 33 5.96 7.21 -35.53
CA PRO A 33 6.72 7.97 -36.51
C PRO A 33 8.18 8.22 -36.07
N PRO A 34 9.18 8.12 -36.96
CA PRO A 34 10.59 8.36 -36.62
C PRO A 34 10.84 9.74 -36.02
N SER A 35 10.24 10.79 -36.59
CA SER A 35 10.38 12.18 -36.13
C SER A 35 9.94 12.40 -34.68
N LEU A 36 9.02 11.59 -34.15
CA LEU A 36 8.65 11.59 -32.73
C LEU A 36 9.75 10.98 -31.85
N ARG A 37 10.44 9.93 -32.32
CA ARG A 37 11.59 9.36 -31.61
C ARG A 37 12.71 10.40 -31.51
N ASP A 38 12.98 11.11 -32.60
CA ASP A 38 13.99 12.17 -32.67
C ASP A 38 13.62 13.38 -31.80
N TYR A 39 12.33 13.71 -31.68
CA TYR A 39 11.83 14.72 -30.73
C TYR A 39 12.04 14.30 -29.27
N VAL A 40 11.66 13.08 -28.90
CA VAL A 40 11.86 12.54 -27.55
C VAL A 40 13.35 12.48 -27.21
N GLN A 41 14.20 12.03 -28.14
CA GLN A 41 15.65 11.97 -27.93
C GLN A 41 16.26 13.36 -27.76
N ARG A 42 15.91 14.34 -28.60
CA ARG A 42 16.35 15.74 -28.44
C ARG A 42 15.94 16.33 -27.08
N CYS A 43 14.72 16.03 -26.61
CA CYS A 43 14.24 16.48 -25.30
C CYS A 43 15.08 15.89 -24.16
N PHE A 44 15.36 14.58 -24.18
CA PHE A 44 16.15 13.93 -23.12
C PHE A 44 17.64 14.32 -23.14
N SER A 45 18.23 14.54 -24.33
CA SER A 45 19.63 14.99 -24.46
C SER A 45 19.90 16.39 -23.91
N GLN A 46 18.88 17.26 -23.81
CA GLN A 46 19.01 18.60 -23.22
C GLN A 46 18.62 18.68 -21.73
N SER A 47 18.32 17.55 -21.09
CA SER A 47 17.96 17.49 -19.68
C SER A 47 19.17 17.05 -18.84
N PRO A 48 19.73 17.90 -17.96
CA PRO A 48 20.92 17.52 -17.18
C PRO A 48 20.57 16.53 -16.06
N ASP A 49 19.50 16.82 -15.31
CA ASP A 49 19.27 16.25 -13.98
C ASP A 49 18.42 14.96 -13.96
N SER A 50 18.39 14.24 -12.83
CA SER A 50 17.60 13.01 -12.72
C SER A 50 16.10 13.30 -12.50
N LYS A 51 15.77 14.20 -11.57
CA LYS A 51 14.39 14.70 -11.37
C LYS A 51 13.86 15.42 -12.61
N ALA A 52 14.76 16.09 -13.33
CA ALA A 52 14.46 16.77 -14.58
C ALA A 52 13.92 15.82 -15.66
N LYS A 53 14.52 14.63 -15.77
CA LYS A 53 14.12 13.59 -16.71
C LYS A 53 12.76 12.96 -16.32
N GLU A 54 12.43 12.90 -15.04
CA GLU A 54 11.14 12.41 -14.55
C GLU A 54 9.97 13.34 -14.93
N GLU A 55 10.09 14.65 -14.65
CA GLU A 55 9.07 15.64 -15.02
C GLU A 55 8.93 15.77 -16.54
N LEU A 56 10.05 15.81 -17.27
CA LEU A 56 10.03 15.79 -18.73
C LEU A 56 9.30 14.55 -19.28
N GLN A 57 9.48 13.37 -18.66
CA GLN A 57 8.76 12.16 -19.07
C GLN A 57 7.24 12.27 -18.82
N LYS A 58 6.81 12.97 -17.75
CA LYS A 58 5.38 13.26 -17.50
C LYS A 58 4.81 14.19 -18.56
N THR A 59 5.50 15.30 -18.86
CA THR A 59 5.06 16.26 -19.89
C THR A 59 4.99 15.63 -21.29
N LEU A 60 6.01 14.85 -21.69
CA LEU A 60 6.03 14.17 -22.98
C LEU A 60 4.89 13.14 -23.12
N LYS A 61 4.56 12.39 -22.06
CA LYS A 61 3.41 11.46 -22.07
C LYS A 61 2.08 12.17 -22.33
N ILE A 62 1.89 13.39 -21.80
CA ILE A 62 0.68 14.20 -22.03
C ILE A 62 0.62 14.64 -23.50
N ILE A 63 1.67 15.30 -24.00
CA ILE A 63 1.74 15.81 -25.38
C ILE A 63 1.56 14.68 -26.41
N ILE A 64 2.22 13.53 -26.20
CA ILE A 64 2.09 12.37 -27.10
C ILE A 64 0.69 11.76 -26.97
N GLY A 65 0.12 11.70 -25.77
CA GLY A 65 -1.24 11.21 -25.52
C GLY A 65 -2.32 12.04 -26.22
N GLU A 66 -2.21 13.37 -26.18
CA GLU A 66 -3.10 14.31 -26.87
C GLU A 66 -3.02 14.15 -28.40
N LYS A 67 -1.81 14.03 -28.95
CA LYS A 67 -1.64 13.81 -30.41
C LYS A 67 -2.06 12.40 -30.84
N ALA A 68 -1.96 11.41 -29.96
CA ALA A 68 -2.45 10.06 -30.19
C ALA A 68 -3.98 9.97 -30.16
N SER A 69 -4.65 10.56 -29.16
CA SER A 69 -6.11 10.56 -29.08
C SER A 69 -6.77 11.35 -30.22
N ALA A 70 -6.10 12.37 -30.75
CA ALA A 70 -6.50 13.09 -31.94
C ALA A 70 -6.21 12.35 -33.27
N ASN A 71 -5.57 11.17 -33.25
CA ASN A 71 -4.98 10.47 -34.42
C ASN A 71 -3.89 11.24 -35.21
N LYS A 72 -3.49 12.44 -34.76
CA LYS A 72 -2.55 13.34 -35.46
C LYS A 72 -1.07 13.04 -35.20
N LEU A 73 -0.73 11.81 -34.83
CA LEU A 73 0.65 11.36 -34.60
C LEU A 73 1.54 11.53 -35.85
N TRP A 74 1.03 11.15 -37.03
CA TRP A 74 1.77 11.20 -38.29
C TRP A 74 1.63 12.54 -39.02
N GLU A 75 0.59 13.33 -38.71
CA GLU A 75 0.36 14.67 -39.26
C GLU A 75 1.14 15.78 -38.52
N THR A 76 1.57 15.52 -37.28
CA THR A 76 2.30 16.50 -36.47
C THR A 76 3.77 16.52 -36.89
N ASP A 77 4.29 17.70 -37.26
CA ASP A 77 5.71 17.88 -37.46
C ASP A 77 6.47 17.91 -36.12
N TRP A 78 6.87 16.74 -35.66
CA TRP A 78 7.73 16.58 -34.49
C TRP A 78 9.15 17.14 -34.69
N SER A 79 9.58 17.46 -35.92
CA SER A 79 10.91 18.03 -36.15
C SER A 79 11.00 19.48 -35.68
N SER A 80 10.00 20.32 -36.00
CA SER A 80 9.92 21.73 -35.58
C SER A 80 9.28 21.95 -34.20
N MET A 81 8.63 20.95 -33.61
CA MET A 81 8.07 21.02 -32.25
C MET A 81 9.14 21.52 -31.23
N PRO A 82 8.85 22.58 -30.44
CA PRO A 82 9.77 23.06 -29.43
C PRO A 82 9.89 22.06 -28.27
N ILE A 83 11.07 22.04 -27.63
CA ILE A 83 11.30 21.24 -26.42
C ILE A 83 10.40 21.79 -25.30
N PRO A 84 9.65 20.94 -24.55
CA PRO A 84 8.74 21.44 -23.52
C PRO A 84 9.50 22.23 -22.45
N PRO A 85 8.93 23.32 -21.89
CA PRO A 85 9.61 24.25 -20.96
C PRO A 85 9.72 23.67 -19.55
N PHE A 86 10.25 22.45 -19.45
CA PHE A 86 10.52 21.73 -18.21
C PHE A 86 11.63 22.44 -17.40
N CYS A 87 12.67 22.98 -18.06
CA CYS A 87 13.89 23.50 -17.40
C CYS A 87 13.88 25.01 -17.07
N GLN A 88 12.71 25.65 -16.88
CA GLN A 88 12.60 27.10 -16.55
C GLN A 88 11.69 27.43 -15.36
N TYR A 89 11.49 26.48 -14.44
CA TYR A 89 10.70 26.73 -13.22
C TYR A 89 11.31 27.86 -12.35
N GLU A 90 12.63 27.96 -12.32
CA GLU A 90 13.37 29.00 -11.59
C GLU A 90 13.24 30.37 -12.27
N THR A 91 13.43 30.42 -13.60
CA THR A 91 13.36 31.66 -14.40
C THR A 91 11.98 32.31 -14.34
N ARG A 92 10.90 31.49 -14.35
CA ARG A 92 9.52 31.99 -14.28
C ARG A 92 9.20 32.66 -12.95
N ASN A 93 9.77 32.17 -11.85
CA ASN A 93 9.59 32.79 -10.53
C ASN A 93 10.44 34.06 -10.39
N ALA A 94 11.71 34.04 -10.83
CA ALA A 94 12.57 35.23 -10.86
C ALA A 94 11.96 36.38 -11.68
N ALA A 95 11.36 36.10 -12.84
CA ALA A 95 10.67 37.09 -13.66
C ALA A 95 9.37 37.62 -13.02
N LEU A 96 8.72 36.86 -12.13
CA LEU A 96 7.55 37.30 -11.37
C LEU A 96 7.93 38.16 -10.16
N ASP A 97 9.04 37.83 -9.47
CA ASP A 97 9.54 38.61 -8.34
C ASP A 97 10.14 39.95 -8.78
N LEU A 98 10.93 39.98 -9.84
CA LEU A 98 11.43 41.23 -10.44
C LEU A 98 10.26 42.15 -10.88
N ARG A 99 9.18 41.55 -11.40
CA ARG A 99 7.93 42.26 -11.77
C ARG A 99 7.09 42.67 -10.55
N GLN A 100 7.36 42.15 -9.35
CA GLN A 100 6.79 42.63 -8.08
C GLN A 100 7.63 43.75 -7.47
N GLU A 101 8.97 43.66 -7.48
CA GLU A 101 9.85 44.73 -7.00
C GLU A 101 9.67 46.05 -7.77
N LEU A 102 9.55 45.98 -9.10
CA LEU A 102 9.27 47.14 -9.94
C LEU A 102 7.89 47.76 -9.66
N LYS A 103 6.94 46.99 -9.09
CA LYS A 103 5.63 47.48 -8.65
C LYS A 103 5.62 48.04 -7.24
N THR A 104 6.43 47.51 -6.31
CA THR A 104 6.52 48.04 -4.94
C THR A 104 7.29 49.35 -4.89
N LYS A 105 8.37 49.50 -5.68
CA LYS A 105 9.10 50.78 -5.82
C LYS A 105 8.20 51.92 -6.36
N LYS A 106 7.20 51.62 -7.18
CA LYS A 106 6.28 52.62 -7.79
C LYS A 106 5.06 52.99 -6.91
N ARG A 107 5.01 52.59 -5.63
CA ARG A 107 3.87 52.87 -4.71
C ARG A 107 4.25 53.61 -3.40
N LYS A 108 5.35 54.37 -3.39
CA LYS A 108 5.80 55.19 -2.25
C LYS A 108 5.62 56.71 -2.46
N VAL A 109 4.43 57.15 -2.86
CA VAL A 109 4.03 58.59 -2.88
C VAL A 109 2.55 58.74 -2.52
N GLY A 110 2.23 59.52 -1.47
CA GLY A 110 0.87 59.87 -1.01
C GLY A 110 0.05 58.73 -0.37
N SER A 111 -0.93 58.97 0.50
CA SER A 111 -1.31 60.18 1.26
C SER A 111 -2.02 59.78 2.59
N GLN A 112 -2.46 60.74 3.40
CA GLN A 112 -2.99 60.55 4.77
C GLN A 112 -4.52 60.28 4.85
N GLY A 113 -5.02 59.69 5.96
CA GLY A 113 -6.46 59.66 6.32
C GLY A 113 -6.81 58.67 7.47
N PRO A 114 -7.74 58.95 8.44
CA PRO A 114 -7.76 58.24 9.73
C PRO A 114 -9.09 57.60 10.26
N LEU A 115 -8.92 56.55 11.08
CA LEU A 115 -9.67 56.16 12.32
C LEU A 115 -11.16 55.71 12.36
N THR A 116 -11.39 54.59 13.06
CA THR A 116 -12.40 54.25 14.14
C THR A 116 -12.81 52.76 14.07
N GLY A 117 -12.74 51.94 15.14
CA GLY A 117 -13.79 51.65 16.17
C GLY A 117 -14.46 50.26 15.91
N ARG A 118 -14.99 49.44 16.83
CA ARG A 118 -14.97 49.29 18.32
C ARG A 118 -15.27 47.80 18.69
N LYS A 119 -15.16 47.40 19.98
CA LYS A 119 -15.16 45.99 20.51
C LYS A 119 -16.54 45.31 20.75
N LYS A 120 -16.47 43.96 20.93
CA LYS A 120 -17.37 42.98 21.64
C LYS A 120 -18.22 42.05 20.73
N GLY A 121 -18.53 40.79 21.11
CA GLY A 121 -17.97 39.96 22.20
C GLY A 121 -18.88 38.80 22.70
N SER A 122 -18.32 37.57 22.75
CA SER A 122 -18.59 36.42 23.67
C SER A 122 -19.98 36.16 24.28
N GLU A 123 -20.52 34.94 24.10
CA GLU A 123 -20.99 34.08 25.23
C GLU A 123 -21.15 32.58 24.85
N SER A 124 -21.37 31.71 25.85
CA SER A 124 -21.45 30.24 25.74
C SER A 124 -22.26 29.60 26.88
N TYR A 125 -23.02 28.53 26.65
CA TYR A 125 -23.66 27.72 27.72
C TYR A 125 -23.70 26.20 27.46
N HIS A 126 -24.05 25.42 28.49
CA HIS A 126 -23.75 23.99 28.65
C HIS A 126 -24.97 23.07 28.87
N ALA A 127 -24.86 21.82 28.38
CA ALA A 127 -25.26 20.54 29.00
C ALA A 127 -26.74 20.14 29.27
N ARG A 128 -27.08 18.87 28.90
CA ARG A 128 -27.74 17.75 29.64
C ARG A 128 -27.96 16.55 28.65
N LEU A 129 -27.57 15.29 28.91
CA LEU A 129 -28.12 14.24 29.82
C LEU A 129 -29.53 13.73 29.40
N ARG A 130 -29.92 12.44 29.40
CA ARG A 130 -29.28 11.14 29.80
C ARG A 130 -30.17 9.92 29.39
N GLU A 131 -29.57 8.72 29.18
CA GLU A 131 -30.23 7.37 29.03
C GLU A 131 -31.14 7.13 27.78
N LYS A 132 -31.51 5.91 27.34
CA LYS A 132 -31.39 4.53 27.89
C LYS A 132 -31.42 3.45 26.80
N GLY A 133 -31.00 2.21 27.13
CA GLY A 133 -31.40 0.98 26.41
C GLY A 133 -30.62 0.68 25.13
N GLY A 134 -30.70 -0.56 24.63
CA GLY A 134 -29.91 -0.99 23.47
C GLY A 134 -30.65 -1.92 22.52
N ASN A 135 -30.33 -1.76 21.23
CA ASN A 135 -30.44 -2.78 20.18
C ASN A 135 -29.36 -2.42 19.14
N ASP A 136 -28.36 -3.28 18.91
CA ASP A 136 -27.16 -2.94 18.09
C ASP A 136 -27.47 -3.13 16.59
N SER A 137 -28.45 -2.36 16.10
CA SER A 137 -28.81 -2.24 14.68
C SER A 137 -27.65 -1.59 13.89
N VAL A 138 -27.49 -1.98 12.63
CA VAL A 138 -26.34 -1.55 11.80
C VAL A 138 -26.66 -0.25 11.07
N ASP A 139 -26.74 0.87 11.80
CA ASP A 139 -27.08 2.17 11.21
C ASP A 139 -26.00 2.68 10.25
N VAL A 140 -26.46 3.03 9.04
CA VAL A 140 -25.63 3.45 7.90
C VAL A 140 -25.50 4.98 7.80
N GLU A 141 -26.30 5.74 8.56
CA GLU A 141 -26.58 7.16 8.29
C GLU A 141 -25.42 8.14 8.57
N VAL A 142 -24.41 7.74 9.36
CA VAL A 142 -23.28 8.61 9.76
C VAL A 142 -22.36 9.02 8.58
N TRP A 143 -22.57 8.47 7.38
CA TRP A 143 -21.64 8.62 6.25
C TRP A 143 -21.92 9.77 5.27
N ASP A 144 -23.13 10.33 5.23
CA ASP A 144 -23.46 11.38 4.24
C ASP A 144 -23.10 12.81 4.71
N GLU A 145 -23.21 13.08 6.00
CA GLU A 145 -23.01 14.42 6.56
C GLU A 145 -21.54 14.91 6.44
N LYS A 146 -20.60 13.96 6.28
CA LYS A 146 -19.18 14.25 6.08
C LYS A 146 -18.80 14.52 4.61
N ARG A 147 -19.65 14.18 3.64
CA ARG A 147 -19.44 14.49 2.21
C ARG A 147 -19.73 15.97 1.92
N LYS A 148 -20.88 16.47 2.38
CA LYS A 148 -21.42 17.82 2.07
C LYS A 148 -20.61 19.01 2.62
N ARG A 149 -19.48 18.77 3.32
CA ARG A 149 -18.57 19.83 3.82
C ARG A 149 -17.33 20.05 2.95
N VAL A 150 -17.07 19.20 1.96
CA VAL A 150 -15.86 19.30 1.11
C VAL A 150 -16.07 20.12 -0.18
N GLU A 151 -17.31 20.20 -0.67
CA GLU A 151 -17.64 20.86 -1.96
C GLU A 151 -17.94 22.37 -1.86
N ARG A 152 -17.53 23.03 -0.76
CA ARG A 152 -17.63 24.50 -0.61
C ARG A 152 -16.44 25.10 0.15
N PHE A 153 -15.26 25.14 -0.47
CA PHE A 153 -14.40 26.33 -0.44
C PHE A 153 -13.30 26.24 -1.51
N ASP A 154 -13.48 26.97 -2.62
CA ASP A 154 -12.39 27.31 -3.53
C ASP A 154 -12.24 28.84 -3.53
N GLY A 155 -11.14 29.33 -2.94
CA GLY A 155 -11.11 30.69 -2.38
C GLY A 155 -9.78 31.08 -1.74
N LYS A 156 -8.76 31.29 -2.59
CA LYS A 156 -7.42 31.90 -2.35
C LYS A 156 -7.05 32.41 -0.93
N PRO A 157 -5.91 31.97 -0.36
CA PRO A 157 -5.45 32.41 0.97
C PRO A 157 -4.67 33.73 0.97
N THR A 158 -4.59 34.34 2.16
CA THR A 158 -3.65 35.44 2.51
C THR A 158 -2.69 35.00 3.62
N GLY A 159 -1.42 35.41 3.56
CA GLY A 159 -0.42 35.19 4.64
C GLY A 159 -0.33 36.39 5.61
N SER A 160 0.44 36.41 6.71
CA SER A 160 1.47 35.49 7.27
C SER A 160 1.84 36.00 8.71
N LYS A 161 2.95 35.76 9.45
CA LYS A 161 4.32 35.23 9.20
C LYS A 161 5.06 34.98 10.56
N LYS A 162 5.75 33.83 10.74
CA LYS A 162 6.77 33.54 11.82
C LYS A 162 6.23 33.45 13.27
N SER A 163 6.94 32.92 14.28
CA SER A 163 8.34 32.43 14.48
C SER A 163 8.33 31.00 15.07
N SER A 164 9.20 30.02 14.75
CA SER A 164 10.67 29.92 14.74
C SER A 164 11.36 29.78 16.12
N SER A 165 11.64 28.53 16.51
CA SER A 165 12.86 28.13 17.24
C SER A 165 13.21 26.68 16.87
N SER A 166 14.45 26.24 17.13
CA SER A 166 15.00 25.00 16.56
C SER A 166 15.56 24.02 17.60
N SER A 167 15.37 22.74 17.34
CA SER A 167 16.25 21.67 17.81
C SER A 167 16.26 20.52 16.78
N LYS A 168 17.39 19.81 16.69
CA LYS A 168 17.61 18.72 15.74
C LYS A 168 17.34 17.39 16.47
N PHE A 169 16.61 16.45 15.87
CA PHE A 169 16.79 15.01 16.12
C PHE A 169 16.20 14.17 14.96
N TYR A 170 16.50 12.88 14.93
CA TYR A 170 16.46 12.03 13.73
C TYR A 170 15.06 11.80 13.12
N SER A 171 14.92 12.14 11.83
CA SER A 171 13.78 11.75 11.00
C SER A 171 13.85 10.27 10.63
N ARG A 172 13.02 9.42 11.27
CA ARG A 172 12.77 8.05 10.81
C ARG A 172 12.04 8.11 9.44
N PRO A 173 12.45 7.34 8.42
CA PRO A 173 11.77 7.37 7.12
C PRO A 173 10.30 6.94 7.19
N SER A 174 9.42 7.64 6.46
CA SER A 174 8.04 7.21 6.25
C SER A 174 8.02 6.00 5.32
N THR A 175 7.82 4.80 5.86
CA THR A 175 7.70 3.56 5.06
C THR A 175 6.31 3.47 4.43
N SER A 176 6.06 4.32 3.43
CA SER A 176 4.78 4.46 2.72
C SER A 176 4.97 4.44 1.20
N SER A 177 5.77 3.49 0.71
CA SER A 177 6.04 3.29 -0.73
C SER A 177 6.47 1.85 -1.08
N ILE A 178 5.78 0.85 -0.53
CA ILE A 178 5.98 -0.58 -0.86
C ILE A 178 4.63 -1.27 -1.07
N ASP A 179 4.01 -0.98 -2.22
CA ASP A 179 3.06 -1.87 -2.92
C ASP A 179 2.81 -1.37 -4.36
N ALA A 180 3.90 -1.27 -5.14
CA ALA A 180 3.85 -0.92 -6.58
C ALA A 180 5.02 -1.52 -7.41
N PHE A 181 5.77 -2.48 -6.85
CA PHE A 181 7.09 -2.85 -7.39
C PHE A 181 7.37 -4.37 -7.44
N SER A 182 6.42 -5.16 -7.97
CA SER A 182 6.65 -6.57 -8.34
C SER A 182 6.48 -6.88 -9.84
N LEU A 183 6.30 -5.85 -10.70
CA LEU A 183 6.13 -6.03 -12.15
C LEU A 183 6.97 -5.05 -13.01
N ARG A 184 7.98 -4.34 -12.46
CA ARG A 184 8.77 -3.38 -13.25
C ARG A 184 10.23 -3.16 -12.81
N SER A 185 10.95 -4.22 -12.44
CA SER A 185 12.39 -4.18 -12.15
C SER A 185 13.23 -4.93 -13.19
N LEU A 186 13.11 -4.53 -14.47
CA LEU A 186 13.92 -5.04 -15.59
C LEU A 186 14.33 -3.86 -16.50
N SER A 187 15.34 -3.10 -16.07
CA SER A 187 15.98 -2.05 -16.88
C SER A 187 17.39 -1.77 -16.34
N THR A 188 18.38 -1.71 -17.25
CA THR A 188 19.82 -1.47 -17.01
C THR A 188 20.56 -2.51 -16.14
N SER A 189 21.73 -3.04 -16.55
CA SER A 189 22.40 -2.95 -17.86
C SER A 189 23.55 -3.97 -18.02
N SER A 190 23.37 -5.01 -18.84
CA SER A 190 24.43 -5.64 -19.67
C SER A 190 23.88 -6.81 -20.51
N SER A 191 24.49 -7.03 -21.67
CA SER A 191 24.18 -8.04 -22.73
C SER A 191 22.75 -8.08 -23.29
N SER A 192 22.64 -8.43 -24.57
CA SER A 192 21.42 -8.32 -25.36
C SER A 192 20.70 -9.66 -25.54
N ALA A 193 19.52 -9.80 -24.95
CA ALA A 193 18.52 -10.80 -25.33
C ALA A 193 17.29 -10.09 -25.96
N PRO A 194 16.68 -10.64 -27.03
CA PRO A 194 15.54 -10.00 -27.68
C PRO A 194 14.28 -10.11 -26.81
N ALA A 195 13.73 -8.96 -26.41
CA ALA A 195 12.60 -8.89 -25.48
C ALA A 195 11.32 -9.60 -25.98
N SER A 196 11.14 -9.78 -27.30
CA SER A 196 9.93 -10.41 -27.85
C SER A 196 9.72 -11.84 -27.35
N SER A 197 10.80 -12.58 -27.07
CA SER A 197 10.73 -13.98 -26.63
C SER A 197 9.98 -14.17 -25.31
N MET A 198 9.98 -13.17 -24.41
CA MET A 198 9.24 -13.26 -23.14
C MET A 198 7.75 -12.95 -23.33
N GLU A 199 7.41 -11.87 -24.01
CA GLU A 199 6.02 -11.53 -24.37
C GLU A 199 5.35 -12.62 -25.24
N GLU A 200 6.08 -13.22 -26.17
CA GLU A 200 5.64 -14.36 -26.98
C GLU A 200 5.41 -15.60 -26.10
N TRP A 201 6.29 -15.88 -25.13
CA TRP A 201 6.09 -16.99 -24.19
C TRP A 201 4.86 -16.80 -23.29
N TRP A 202 4.59 -15.57 -22.83
CA TRP A 202 3.36 -15.26 -22.09
C TRP A 202 2.10 -15.41 -22.96
N GLN A 203 2.19 -15.24 -24.28
CA GLN A 203 1.10 -15.52 -25.23
C GLN A 203 1.03 -17.00 -25.68
N GLY A 204 2.10 -17.76 -25.50
CA GLY A 204 2.22 -19.16 -25.90
C GLY A 204 1.39 -20.15 -25.06
N LYS A 205 1.35 -21.40 -25.53
CA LYS A 205 0.71 -22.53 -24.82
C LYS A 205 1.36 -22.74 -23.43
N PRO A 206 0.60 -23.08 -22.37
CA PRO A 206 1.16 -23.35 -21.07
C PRO A 206 2.23 -24.45 -21.12
N ILE A 207 3.35 -24.24 -20.44
CA ILE A 207 4.37 -25.28 -20.25
C ILE A 207 3.74 -26.42 -19.45
N LYS A 208 4.06 -27.67 -19.81
CA LYS A 208 3.83 -28.85 -18.97
C LYS A 208 5.16 -29.26 -18.36
N GLY A 209 5.26 -29.26 -17.04
CA GLY A 209 6.45 -29.70 -16.34
C GLY A 209 6.70 -31.20 -16.48
N THR A 210 7.98 -31.60 -16.52
CA THR A 210 8.41 -33.01 -16.57
C THR A 210 9.28 -33.40 -15.38
N SER A 211 9.59 -32.47 -14.46
CA SER A 211 10.48 -32.72 -13.33
C SER A 211 9.86 -33.67 -12.29
N SER A 212 10.55 -34.78 -11.99
CA SER A 212 10.13 -35.77 -10.99
C SER A 212 10.63 -35.47 -9.56
N LYS A 213 11.52 -34.47 -9.40
CA LYS A 213 12.07 -34.06 -8.11
C LYS A 213 10.94 -33.58 -7.19
N LEU A 214 10.89 -34.06 -5.94
CA LEU A 214 9.91 -33.54 -4.96
C LEU A 214 10.35 -32.18 -4.41
N GLU A 215 11.63 -32.03 -4.06
CA GLU A 215 12.21 -30.79 -3.53
C GLU A 215 13.13 -30.13 -4.55
N LYS A 216 13.16 -28.79 -4.57
CA LYS A 216 14.05 -27.99 -5.43
C LYS A 216 14.27 -26.58 -4.85
N PRO A 217 15.39 -25.89 -5.15
CA PRO A 217 15.58 -24.50 -4.74
C PRO A 217 14.59 -23.54 -5.42
N PHE A 218 14.31 -22.40 -4.78
CA PHE A 218 13.46 -21.37 -5.35
C PHE A 218 14.24 -20.46 -6.33
N LEU A 219 14.22 -20.81 -7.61
CA LEU A 219 14.89 -20.02 -8.66
C LEU A 219 14.01 -18.86 -9.14
N ARG A 220 14.53 -17.63 -9.02
CA ARG A 220 13.96 -16.41 -9.63
C ARG A 220 14.37 -16.29 -11.11
N SER A 221 14.04 -17.30 -11.91
CA SER A 221 14.46 -17.38 -13.32
C SER A 221 13.90 -16.22 -14.16
N ALA A 222 14.78 -15.37 -14.69
CA ALA A 222 14.44 -14.20 -15.51
C ALA A 222 14.29 -14.53 -17.02
N GLY A 223 13.86 -15.74 -17.35
CA GLY A 223 13.76 -16.25 -18.73
C GLY A 223 12.78 -17.41 -18.82
N VAL A 224 12.55 -17.91 -20.04
CA VAL A 224 11.59 -19.02 -20.30
C VAL A 224 11.97 -20.26 -19.48
N PRO A 225 11.10 -20.75 -18.57
CA PRO A 225 11.40 -21.91 -17.74
C PRO A 225 11.57 -23.19 -18.58
N ASN A 226 12.60 -23.98 -18.27
CA ASN A 226 12.79 -25.30 -18.88
C ASN A 226 11.74 -26.29 -18.32
N PRO A 227 10.98 -27.02 -19.15
CA PRO A 227 10.04 -28.05 -18.69
C PRO A 227 10.63 -29.05 -17.69
N CYS A 228 11.92 -29.41 -17.83
CA CYS A 228 12.63 -30.35 -16.96
C CYS A 228 12.88 -29.84 -15.54
N ASP A 229 12.82 -28.52 -15.32
CA ASP A 229 12.96 -27.89 -14.01
C ASP A 229 11.60 -27.61 -13.34
N VAL A 230 10.50 -27.82 -14.06
CA VAL A 230 9.13 -27.56 -13.61
C VAL A 230 8.45 -28.88 -13.24
N ARG A 231 7.85 -28.96 -12.05
CA ARG A 231 7.17 -30.18 -11.56
C ARG A 231 5.71 -30.22 -12.05
N PRO A 232 5.20 -31.32 -12.65
CA PRO A 232 3.80 -31.43 -13.03
C PRO A 232 2.86 -31.55 -11.81
N PRO A 233 1.54 -31.33 -11.96
CA PRO A 233 0.58 -31.29 -10.86
C PRO A 233 0.64 -32.47 -9.87
N ASP A 234 0.83 -33.70 -10.34
CA ASP A 234 0.87 -34.88 -9.45
C ASP A 234 2.19 -35.05 -8.68
N VAL A 235 3.28 -34.46 -9.18
CA VAL A 235 4.54 -34.31 -8.43
C VAL A 235 4.40 -33.15 -7.43
N LEU A 236 3.73 -32.05 -7.82
CA LEU A 236 3.46 -30.92 -6.92
C LEU A 236 2.59 -31.33 -5.73
N LYS A 237 1.55 -32.17 -5.90
CA LYS A 237 0.77 -32.74 -4.79
C LYS A 237 1.68 -33.45 -3.78
N LYS A 238 2.57 -34.32 -4.27
CA LYS A 238 3.54 -35.05 -3.43
C LYS A 238 4.57 -34.12 -2.76
N ALA A 239 5.00 -33.06 -3.44
CA ALA A 239 5.91 -32.05 -2.89
C ALA A 239 5.25 -31.24 -1.76
N VAL A 240 3.96 -30.88 -1.89
CA VAL A 240 3.19 -30.20 -0.83
C VAL A 240 3.06 -31.09 0.40
N GLU A 241 2.69 -32.37 0.23
CA GLU A 241 2.58 -33.30 1.36
C GLU A 241 3.95 -33.58 2.03
N LEU A 242 5.03 -33.64 1.25
CA LEU A 242 6.39 -33.72 1.80
C LEU A 242 6.76 -32.48 2.63
N ALA A 243 6.47 -31.27 2.13
CA ALA A 243 6.73 -30.01 2.83
C ALA A 243 5.91 -29.88 4.12
N LYS A 244 4.60 -30.21 4.07
CA LYS A 244 3.72 -30.28 5.25
C LYS A 244 4.27 -31.26 6.29
N ARG A 245 4.61 -32.48 5.87
CA ARG A 245 5.14 -33.53 6.76
C ARG A 245 6.46 -33.11 7.41
N LYS A 246 7.38 -32.46 6.67
CA LYS A 246 8.61 -31.90 7.26
C LYS A 246 8.33 -30.82 8.31
N TRP A 247 7.34 -29.95 8.08
CA TRP A 247 6.96 -28.92 9.07
C TRP A 247 6.28 -29.49 10.32
N LEU A 248 5.48 -30.55 10.15
CA LEU A 248 4.82 -31.29 11.24
C LEU A 248 5.84 -32.00 12.14
N GLU A 249 6.72 -32.80 11.54
CA GLU A 249 7.72 -33.60 12.25
C GLU A 249 8.91 -32.77 12.78
N ARG A 250 8.97 -31.45 12.52
CA ARG A 250 10.18 -30.61 12.73
C ARG A 250 10.83 -30.77 14.10
N GLU A 251 10.03 -30.94 15.17
CA GLU A 251 10.52 -31.08 16.55
C GLU A 251 11.12 -32.48 16.80
N GLU A 252 10.51 -33.54 16.28
CA GLU A 252 11.06 -34.90 16.29
C GLU A 252 12.31 -35.03 15.40
N ARG A 253 12.39 -34.25 14.33
CA ARG A 253 13.55 -34.19 13.43
C ARG A 253 14.68 -33.42 14.09
N GLN A 254 14.39 -32.31 14.76
CA GLN A 254 15.35 -31.56 15.56
C GLN A 254 15.96 -32.40 16.71
N GLN A 255 15.14 -33.25 17.36
CA GLN A 255 15.61 -34.22 18.35
C GLN A 255 16.52 -35.32 17.75
N ARG A 256 16.34 -35.65 16.47
CA ARG A 256 17.20 -36.57 15.70
C ARG A 256 18.43 -35.88 15.07
N GLY A 257 18.66 -34.60 15.35
CA GLY A 257 19.76 -33.81 14.78
C GLY A 257 19.49 -33.22 13.39
N GLU A 258 18.29 -33.42 12.82
CA GLU A 258 17.86 -32.79 11.57
C GLU A 258 17.15 -31.45 11.85
N SER A 259 17.83 -30.32 11.63
CA SER A 259 17.19 -29.01 11.70
C SER A 259 16.28 -28.76 10.49
N VAL A 260 14.96 -28.71 10.72
CA VAL A 260 13.98 -28.23 9.72
C VAL A 260 13.46 -26.87 10.16
N ASP A 261 13.85 -25.83 9.43
CA ASP A 261 13.49 -24.45 9.74
C ASP A 261 12.35 -23.90 8.84
N TYR A 262 11.82 -22.74 9.21
CA TYR A 262 10.79 -22.07 8.41
C TYR A 262 11.30 -21.70 7.01
N HIS A 263 12.57 -21.28 6.87
CA HIS A 263 13.10 -20.82 5.60
C HIS A 263 13.07 -21.93 4.55
N THR A 264 13.59 -23.12 4.88
CA THR A 264 13.62 -24.28 3.98
C THR A 264 12.22 -24.68 3.51
N VAL A 265 11.25 -24.73 4.42
CA VAL A 265 9.86 -25.11 4.06
C VAL A 265 9.19 -23.99 3.24
N SER A 266 9.40 -22.73 3.62
CA SER A 266 8.88 -21.56 2.88
C SER A 266 9.45 -21.49 1.47
N GLU A 267 10.74 -21.75 1.27
CA GLU A 267 11.37 -21.89 -0.06
C GLU A 267 10.72 -22.99 -0.90
N GLN A 268 10.44 -24.17 -0.32
CA GLN A 268 9.73 -25.23 -1.06
C GLN A 268 8.33 -24.76 -1.50
N PHE A 269 7.57 -24.07 -0.66
CA PHE A 269 6.28 -23.50 -1.07
C PHE A 269 6.42 -22.39 -2.12
N LYS A 270 7.44 -21.53 -2.06
CA LYS A 270 7.73 -20.53 -3.12
C LYS A 270 8.03 -21.24 -4.45
N ALA A 271 8.82 -22.31 -4.44
CA ALA A 271 9.11 -23.13 -5.61
C ALA A 271 7.87 -23.87 -6.16
N ILE A 272 6.96 -24.35 -5.30
CA ILE A 272 5.71 -25.01 -5.69
C ILE A 272 4.75 -23.99 -6.33
N ARG A 273 4.60 -22.80 -5.73
CA ARG A 273 3.78 -21.70 -6.26
C ARG A 273 4.29 -21.19 -7.61
N MET A 274 5.61 -21.10 -7.78
CA MET A 274 6.24 -20.78 -9.07
C MET A 274 5.88 -21.82 -10.15
N ASP A 275 5.99 -23.12 -9.84
CA ASP A 275 5.64 -24.18 -10.80
C ASP A 275 4.17 -24.15 -11.22
N LEU A 276 3.25 -23.87 -10.28
CA LEU A 276 1.82 -23.71 -10.57
C LEU A 276 1.54 -22.49 -11.47
N MET A 277 2.23 -21.37 -11.22
CA MET A 277 2.10 -20.14 -11.99
C MET A 277 2.65 -20.28 -13.42
N VAL A 278 3.85 -20.85 -13.58
CA VAL A 278 4.49 -21.11 -14.88
C VAL A 278 3.65 -22.02 -15.78
N GLN A 279 3.04 -23.05 -15.19
CA GLN A 279 2.14 -23.99 -15.91
C GLN A 279 0.70 -23.46 -16.03
N ARG A 280 0.40 -22.28 -15.48
CA ARG A 280 -0.92 -21.64 -15.44
C ARG A 280 -2.03 -22.55 -14.88
N VAL A 281 -1.69 -23.38 -13.89
CA VAL A 281 -2.60 -24.35 -13.29
C VAL A 281 -3.63 -23.63 -12.44
N LYS A 282 -4.85 -23.49 -12.96
CA LYS A 282 -6.03 -22.94 -12.28
C LYS A 282 -6.82 -24.09 -11.65
N SER A 283 -6.80 -24.19 -10.32
CA SER A 283 -7.46 -25.31 -9.60
C SER A 283 -7.68 -25.01 -8.12
N ARG A 284 -8.59 -25.76 -7.47
CA ARG A 284 -8.75 -25.73 -5.99
C ARG A 284 -7.46 -26.16 -5.26
N PHE A 285 -6.62 -27.03 -5.86
CA PHE A 285 -5.29 -27.36 -5.33
C PHE A 285 -4.32 -26.15 -5.40
N THR A 286 -4.38 -25.35 -6.45
CA THR A 286 -3.60 -24.11 -6.55
C THR A 286 -3.98 -23.16 -5.43
N VAL A 287 -5.28 -22.98 -5.18
CA VAL A 287 -5.79 -22.15 -4.09
C VAL A 287 -5.28 -22.68 -2.74
N SER A 288 -5.47 -23.97 -2.42
CA SER A 288 -5.04 -24.52 -1.13
C SER A 288 -3.53 -24.43 -0.89
N VAL A 289 -2.69 -24.52 -1.92
CA VAL A 289 -1.23 -24.27 -1.80
C VAL A 289 -0.92 -22.84 -1.36
N TYR A 290 -1.60 -21.83 -1.92
CA TYR A 290 -1.43 -20.44 -1.50
C TYR A 290 -1.99 -20.20 -0.09
N GLU A 291 -3.11 -20.82 0.27
CA GLU A 291 -3.69 -20.74 1.62
C GLU A 291 -2.75 -21.35 2.68
N ILE A 292 -2.25 -22.56 2.43
CA ILE A 292 -1.32 -23.29 3.33
C ILE A 292 -0.04 -22.46 3.53
N HIS A 293 0.51 -21.88 2.46
CA HIS A 293 1.72 -21.06 2.58
C HIS A 293 1.45 -19.70 3.26
N ALA A 294 0.29 -19.08 3.04
CA ALA A 294 -0.12 -17.87 3.76
C ALA A 294 -0.24 -18.13 5.27
N ARG A 295 -0.86 -19.25 5.67
CA ARG A 295 -0.99 -19.64 7.07
C ARG A 295 0.37 -19.98 7.70
N LEU A 296 1.22 -20.75 7.00
CA LEU A 296 2.60 -21.01 7.43
C LEU A 296 3.42 -19.71 7.61
N ALA A 297 3.22 -18.71 6.75
CA ALA A 297 3.86 -17.40 6.87
C ALA A 297 3.33 -16.59 8.07
N LEU A 298 2.03 -16.64 8.37
CA LEU A 298 1.47 -16.05 9.59
C LEU A 298 1.99 -16.73 10.87
N GLU A 299 2.09 -18.07 10.88
CA GLU A 299 2.64 -18.86 12.01
C GLU A 299 4.07 -18.44 12.38
N ASN A 300 4.85 -18.00 11.38
CA ASN A 300 6.25 -17.61 11.53
C ASN A 300 6.50 -16.09 11.43
N GLY A 301 5.44 -15.27 11.43
CA GLY A 301 5.54 -13.80 11.38
C GLY A 301 6.07 -13.22 10.06
N ASP A 302 6.21 -14.00 8.99
CA ASP A 302 6.60 -13.49 7.66
C ASP A 302 5.40 -12.81 6.97
N ILE A 303 5.10 -11.60 7.44
CA ILE A 303 4.06 -10.74 6.88
C ILE A 303 4.32 -10.42 5.39
N SER A 304 5.58 -10.47 4.94
CA SER A 304 5.95 -10.20 3.55
C SER A 304 5.52 -11.33 2.61
N GLU A 305 5.66 -12.58 3.03
CA GLU A 305 5.22 -13.74 2.27
C GLU A 305 3.70 -13.98 2.41
N TYR A 306 3.14 -13.74 3.60
CA TYR A 306 1.68 -13.71 3.78
C TYR A 306 1.00 -12.73 2.79
N ASN A 307 1.52 -11.51 2.63
CA ASN A 307 0.96 -10.52 1.69
C ASN A 307 1.03 -10.97 0.22
N GLN A 308 2.14 -11.60 -0.20
CA GLN A 308 2.29 -12.17 -1.55
C GLN A 308 1.29 -13.31 -1.78
N CYS A 309 1.04 -14.15 -0.78
CA CYS A 309 0.03 -15.18 -0.86
C CYS A 309 -1.39 -14.60 -0.90
N GLN A 310 -1.71 -13.67 0.02
CA GLN A 310 -3.02 -13.03 0.16
C GLN A 310 -3.45 -12.27 -1.10
N THR A 311 -2.53 -11.51 -1.71
CA THR A 311 -2.80 -10.76 -2.94
C THR A 311 -3.21 -11.71 -4.07
N LYS A 312 -2.47 -12.80 -4.26
CA LYS A 312 -2.81 -13.79 -5.29
C LYS A 312 -4.04 -14.64 -4.94
N LEU A 313 -4.34 -14.86 -3.65
CA LEU A 313 -5.62 -15.45 -3.23
C LEU A 313 -6.80 -14.55 -3.59
N LYS A 314 -6.70 -13.22 -3.37
CA LYS A 314 -7.74 -12.25 -3.79
C LYS A 314 -8.02 -12.35 -5.29
N GLU A 315 -6.98 -12.43 -6.12
CA GLU A 315 -7.14 -12.67 -7.56
C GLU A 315 -7.84 -14.02 -7.84
N LEU A 316 -7.35 -15.12 -7.27
CA LEU A 316 -7.87 -16.47 -7.52
C LEU A 316 -9.34 -16.64 -7.10
N TYR A 317 -9.78 -16.01 -6.02
CA TYR A 317 -11.19 -15.98 -5.59
C TYR A 317 -12.09 -15.11 -6.49
N GLN A 318 -11.49 -14.23 -7.30
CA GLN A 318 -12.21 -13.37 -8.25
C GLN A 318 -12.33 -13.98 -9.66
N GLU A 319 -11.58 -15.04 -9.97
CA GLU A 319 -11.63 -15.70 -11.29
C GLU A 319 -12.92 -16.52 -11.52
N ASP A 320 -13.47 -16.47 -12.73
CA ASP A 320 -14.78 -17.04 -13.06
C ASP A 320 -14.87 -18.55 -12.81
N TRP A 321 -13.83 -19.33 -13.13
CA TRP A 321 -13.80 -20.78 -12.88
C TRP A 321 -13.93 -21.15 -11.39
N TYR A 322 -13.50 -20.26 -10.48
CA TYR A 322 -13.63 -20.47 -9.04
C TYR A 322 -15.06 -20.17 -8.56
N ARG A 323 -15.65 -19.08 -9.10
CA ARG A 323 -16.97 -18.56 -8.74
C ARG A 323 -18.13 -19.34 -9.34
N ASN A 324 -18.01 -19.74 -10.60
CA ASN A 324 -19.05 -20.47 -11.35
C ASN A 324 -19.12 -21.96 -10.98
N GLY A 325 -18.15 -22.48 -10.22
CA GLY A 325 -18.14 -23.87 -9.76
C GLY A 325 -17.85 -24.92 -10.84
N GLU A 326 -17.30 -24.50 -11.99
CA GLU A 326 -17.06 -25.35 -13.18
C GLU A 326 -16.15 -26.55 -12.90
N MET A 327 -15.41 -26.56 -11.78
CA MET A 327 -14.66 -27.72 -11.27
C MET A 327 -15.40 -28.47 -10.14
N GLY A 328 -16.62 -28.90 -10.45
CA GLY A 328 -17.19 -30.19 -9.99
C GLY A 328 -17.60 -30.35 -8.53
N THR A 329 -17.35 -29.38 -7.65
CA THR A 329 -17.81 -29.42 -6.25
C THR A 329 -18.52 -28.14 -5.87
N ARG A 330 -19.84 -28.23 -5.64
CA ARG A 330 -20.70 -27.14 -5.15
C ARG A 330 -20.50 -26.85 -3.66
N GLU A 331 -19.30 -27.12 -3.15
CA GLU A 331 -18.88 -26.76 -1.80
C GLU A 331 -18.60 -25.26 -1.75
N GLU A 332 -19.13 -24.62 -0.71
CA GLU A 332 -18.94 -23.20 -0.40
C GLU A 332 -17.46 -22.79 -0.39
N PRO A 333 -17.12 -21.51 -0.61
CA PRO A 333 -15.74 -21.02 -0.58
C PRO A 333 -15.23 -20.94 0.87
N LYS A 334 -15.02 -22.12 1.50
CA LYS A 334 -14.77 -22.35 2.94
C LYS A 334 -13.83 -21.34 3.59
N ASN A 335 -12.78 -20.94 2.86
CA ASN A 335 -11.69 -20.12 3.37
C ASN A 335 -11.68 -18.70 2.75
N GLU A 336 -12.53 -18.36 1.76
CA GLU A 336 -12.54 -17.00 1.18
C GLU A 336 -12.89 -15.95 2.23
N PHE A 337 -13.86 -16.24 3.09
CA PHE A 337 -14.29 -15.33 4.16
C PHE A 337 -13.30 -15.27 5.33
N GLU A 338 -12.52 -16.33 5.58
CA GLU A 338 -11.36 -16.31 6.48
C GLU A 338 -10.30 -15.34 5.93
N PHE A 339 -9.88 -15.54 4.67
CA PHE A 339 -8.88 -14.67 4.06
C PHE A 339 -9.38 -13.23 3.91
N ALA A 340 -10.66 -12.99 3.60
CA ALA A 340 -11.25 -11.65 3.58
C ALA A 340 -11.17 -10.96 4.94
N ALA A 341 -11.45 -11.69 6.04
CA ALA A 341 -11.24 -11.18 7.40
C ALA A 341 -9.77 -10.79 7.63
N TYR A 342 -8.81 -11.61 7.18
CA TYR A 342 -7.38 -11.27 7.26
C TYR A 342 -7.00 -10.03 6.42
N ARG A 343 -7.66 -9.77 5.28
CA ARG A 343 -7.43 -8.53 4.49
C ARG A 343 -7.90 -7.30 5.26
N ILE A 344 -9.09 -7.35 5.86
CA ILE A 344 -9.67 -6.29 6.70
C ILE A 344 -8.78 -6.01 7.92
N LEU A 345 -8.36 -7.05 8.62
CA LEU A 345 -7.45 -6.95 9.77
C LEU A 345 -6.08 -6.38 9.35
N TYR A 346 -5.50 -6.86 8.26
CA TYR A 346 -4.20 -6.39 7.77
C TYR A 346 -4.22 -4.89 7.43
N CYS A 347 -5.22 -4.44 6.66
CA CYS A 347 -5.35 -3.02 6.31
C CYS A 347 -5.62 -2.15 7.55
N THR A 348 -6.37 -2.65 8.53
CA THR A 348 -6.59 -1.99 9.83
C THR A 348 -5.29 -1.84 10.62
N CYS A 349 -4.47 -2.89 10.69
CA CYS A 349 -3.18 -2.89 11.40
C CYS A 349 -2.15 -1.98 10.71
N ARG A 350 -2.08 -2.00 9.38
CA ARG A 350 -1.22 -1.10 8.59
C ARG A 350 -1.74 0.34 8.47
N ARG A 351 -2.97 0.62 8.94
CA ARG A 351 -3.64 1.92 8.83
C ARG A 351 -3.88 2.35 7.36
N ASP A 352 -3.96 1.38 6.46
CA ASP A 352 -4.30 1.57 5.05
C ASP A 352 -5.81 1.70 4.89
N TRP A 353 -6.31 2.90 5.18
CA TRP A 353 -7.75 3.19 5.13
C TRP A 353 -8.32 3.17 3.71
N GLN A 354 -7.50 3.38 2.68
CA GLN A 354 -7.94 3.38 1.29
C GLN A 354 -8.22 1.94 0.82
N ARG A 355 -7.26 1.03 0.99
CA ARG A 355 -7.44 -0.40 0.66
C ARG A 355 -8.50 -1.05 1.55
N LEU A 356 -8.61 -0.64 2.82
CA LEU A 356 -9.68 -1.10 3.71
C LEU A 356 -11.08 -0.74 3.19
N ILE A 357 -11.27 0.48 2.68
CA ILE A 357 -12.54 0.89 2.07
C ILE A 357 -12.83 0.06 0.81
N GLU A 358 -11.83 -0.17 -0.04
CA GLU A 358 -11.97 -1.03 -1.23
C GLU A 358 -12.40 -2.46 -0.87
N GLU A 359 -11.71 -3.10 0.09
CA GLU A 359 -12.08 -4.44 0.58
C GLU A 359 -13.51 -4.45 1.13
N MET A 360 -13.89 -3.47 1.97
CA MET A 360 -15.23 -3.39 2.56
C MET A 360 -16.35 -3.17 1.53
N LEU A 361 -16.07 -2.50 0.41
CA LEU A 361 -17.00 -2.33 -0.71
C LEU A 361 -17.16 -3.61 -1.54
N GLN A 362 -16.11 -4.44 -1.63
CA GLN A 362 -16.12 -5.72 -2.35
C GLN A 362 -16.78 -6.88 -1.57
N LEU A 363 -17.10 -6.69 -0.28
CA LEU A 363 -17.79 -7.69 0.54
C LEU A 363 -19.28 -7.83 0.16
N SER A 364 -19.68 -9.06 -0.21
CA SER A 364 -21.08 -9.45 -0.34
C SER A 364 -21.82 -9.44 1.01
N THR A 365 -23.15 -9.52 0.99
CA THR A 365 -23.98 -9.67 2.20
C THR A 365 -23.63 -10.95 2.96
N ALA A 366 -23.55 -12.10 2.27
CA ALA A 366 -23.14 -13.38 2.86
C ALA A 366 -21.73 -13.30 3.50
N ALA A 367 -20.77 -12.63 2.85
CA ALA A 367 -19.44 -12.42 3.44
C ALA A 367 -19.51 -11.60 4.73
N LYS A 368 -20.34 -10.55 4.79
CA LYS A 368 -20.55 -9.74 6.01
C LYS A 368 -21.21 -10.52 7.15
N GLU A 369 -21.98 -11.56 6.83
CA GLU A 369 -22.61 -12.41 7.84
C GLU A 369 -21.66 -13.46 8.46
N HIS A 370 -20.56 -13.80 7.78
CA HIS A 370 -19.59 -14.79 8.26
C HIS A 370 -18.85 -14.34 9.54
N ALA A 371 -18.69 -15.27 10.49
CA ALA A 371 -18.17 -14.97 11.83
C ALA A 371 -16.80 -14.28 11.84
N ALA A 372 -15.87 -14.70 10.98
CA ALA A 372 -14.54 -14.07 10.90
C ALA A 372 -14.60 -12.64 10.34
N VAL A 373 -15.49 -12.37 9.38
CA VAL A 373 -15.65 -11.03 8.78
C VAL A 373 -16.35 -10.10 9.77
N LYS A 374 -17.38 -10.58 10.48
CA LYS A 374 -17.98 -9.87 11.63
C LYS A 374 -16.93 -9.50 12.67
N HIS A 375 -16.09 -10.45 13.07
CA HIS A 375 -14.99 -10.22 14.00
C HIS A 375 -14.02 -9.15 13.50
N ALA A 376 -13.53 -9.26 12.25
CA ALA A 376 -12.63 -8.27 11.66
C ALA A 376 -13.24 -6.87 11.57
N LEU A 377 -14.53 -6.76 11.25
CA LEU A 377 -15.27 -5.49 11.23
C LEU A 377 -15.49 -4.90 12.64
N LEU A 378 -15.64 -5.74 13.66
CA LEU A 378 -15.71 -5.33 15.07
C LEU A 378 -14.33 -4.88 15.59
N VAL A 379 -13.25 -5.57 15.25
CA VAL A 379 -11.86 -5.16 15.55
C VAL A 379 -11.60 -3.80 14.91
N ARG A 380 -11.94 -3.63 13.63
CA ARG A 380 -11.87 -2.35 12.92
C ARG A 380 -12.64 -1.23 13.64
N LYS A 381 -13.89 -1.50 14.08
CA LYS A 381 -14.70 -0.54 14.86
C LYS A 381 -13.96 -0.16 16.16
N ALA A 382 -13.46 -1.14 16.91
CA ALA A 382 -12.75 -0.92 18.17
C ALA A 382 -11.42 -0.13 18.00
N VAL A 383 -10.63 -0.41 16.96
CA VAL A 383 -9.40 0.34 16.63
C VAL A 383 -9.74 1.78 16.23
N MET A 384 -10.79 2.00 15.43
CA MET A 384 -11.20 3.33 14.99
C MET A 384 -11.81 4.19 16.11
N THR A 385 -12.41 3.58 17.15
CA THR A 385 -12.93 4.30 18.33
C THR A 385 -11.97 4.26 19.53
N GLU A 386 -10.74 3.79 19.33
CA GLU A 386 -9.72 3.57 20.38
C GLU A 386 -10.26 2.84 21.64
N ASN A 387 -11.21 1.92 21.45
CA ASN A 387 -11.80 1.12 22.53
C ASN A 387 -10.93 -0.10 22.80
N TYR A 388 -9.87 0.10 23.59
CA TYR A 388 -8.88 -0.94 23.88
C TYR A 388 -9.44 -2.14 24.64
N HIS A 389 -10.40 -1.95 25.55
CA HIS A 389 -11.04 -3.05 26.27
C HIS A 389 -11.75 -4.02 25.30
N LYS A 390 -12.62 -3.50 24.42
CA LYS A 390 -13.28 -4.31 23.39
C LYS A 390 -12.28 -4.87 22.38
N LEU A 391 -11.21 -4.13 22.05
CA LEU A 391 -10.15 -4.60 21.15
C LEU A 391 -9.40 -5.81 21.70
N PHE A 392 -9.01 -5.81 22.98
CA PHE A 392 -8.31 -6.94 23.59
C PHE A 392 -9.23 -8.12 23.93
N ALA A 393 -10.51 -7.87 24.23
CA ALA A 393 -11.53 -8.93 24.26
C ALA A 393 -11.69 -9.62 22.90
N LEU A 394 -11.71 -8.85 21.80
CA LEU A 394 -11.74 -9.39 20.44
C LEU A 394 -10.42 -10.10 20.06
N TYR A 395 -9.27 -9.60 20.51
CA TYR A 395 -7.98 -10.27 20.30
C TYR A 395 -7.94 -11.66 20.97
N ARG A 396 -8.48 -11.79 22.18
CA ARG A 396 -8.61 -13.08 22.89
C ARG A 396 -9.62 -14.05 22.24
N SER A 397 -10.66 -13.53 21.60
CA SER A 397 -11.71 -14.29 20.91
C SER A 397 -11.53 -14.34 19.39
N ALA A 398 -10.28 -14.30 18.92
CA ALA A 398 -9.92 -14.25 17.51
C ALA A 398 -10.20 -15.59 16.78
N PRO A 399 -11.04 -15.62 15.73
CA PRO A 399 -11.31 -16.83 14.96
C PRO A 399 -10.16 -17.12 13.98
N PHE A 400 -9.91 -18.42 13.73
CA PHE A 400 -8.84 -18.89 12.85
C PHE A 400 -7.47 -18.26 13.24
N MET A 401 -6.67 -17.80 12.27
CA MET A 401 -5.38 -17.13 12.50
C MET A 401 -5.50 -15.59 12.60
N SER A 402 -6.68 -15.06 12.97
CA SER A 402 -6.90 -13.61 13.06
C SER A 402 -5.99 -12.93 14.09
N SER A 403 -5.58 -13.64 15.15
CA SER A 403 -4.67 -13.13 16.19
C SER A 403 -3.27 -12.80 15.65
N TYR A 404 -2.71 -13.65 14.79
CA TYR A 404 -1.40 -13.46 14.15
C TYR A 404 -1.38 -12.22 13.23
N VAL A 405 -2.51 -11.93 12.56
CA VAL A 405 -2.66 -10.70 11.76
C VAL A 405 -2.76 -9.46 12.65
N MET A 406 -3.36 -9.58 13.84
CA MET A 406 -3.42 -8.51 14.82
C MET A 406 -2.10 -8.27 15.56
N ASP A 407 -1.27 -9.30 15.75
CA ASP A 407 0.05 -9.21 16.41
C ASP A 407 0.97 -8.15 15.77
N ILE A 408 0.78 -7.85 14.48
CA ILE A 408 1.40 -6.74 13.73
C ILE A 408 1.30 -5.39 14.47
N SER A 409 0.22 -5.17 15.22
CA SER A 409 -0.10 -3.89 15.87
C SER A 409 -0.41 -3.97 17.37
N VAL A 410 -0.50 -5.17 17.96
CA VAL A 410 -0.77 -5.36 19.40
C VAL A 410 0.14 -4.51 20.29
N ALA A 411 1.44 -4.43 19.99
CA ALA A 411 2.38 -3.61 20.76
C ALA A 411 2.07 -2.10 20.68
N GLU A 412 1.68 -1.59 19.50
CA GLU A 412 1.28 -0.18 19.33
C GLU A 412 -0.03 0.11 20.09
N TRP A 413 -0.98 -0.84 20.06
CA TRP A 413 -2.26 -0.72 20.73
C TRP A 413 -2.13 -0.75 22.26
N ARG A 414 -1.33 -1.69 22.82
CA ARG A 414 -1.04 -1.74 24.26
C ARG A 414 -0.35 -0.47 24.75
N TYR A 415 0.66 0.03 24.01
CA TYR A 415 1.35 1.27 24.38
C TYR A 415 0.41 2.49 24.37
N LYS A 416 -0.48 2.60 23.36
CA LYS A 416 -1.48 3.68 23.30
C LYS A 416 -2.50 3.58 24.44
N ALA A 417 -3.02 2.39 24.71
CA ALA A 417 -3.92 2.12 25.83
C ALA A 417 -3.30 2.53 27.18
N LEU A 418 -2.06 2.11 27.44
CA LEU A 418 -1.29 2.48 28.63
C LEU A 418 -1.17 4.00 28.76
N LYS A 419 -0.70 4.67 27.70
CA LYS A 419 -0.49 6.11 27.69
C LYS A 419 -1.77 6.92 27.91
N GLN A 420 -2.90 6.49 27.34
CA GLN A 420 -4.18 7.17 27.57
C GLN A 420 -4.70 6.93 28.99
N SER A 421 -4.57 5.70 29.51
CA SER A 421 -5.07 5.35 30.85
C SER A 421 -4.42 6.17 31.95
N VAL A 422 -3.09 6.33 31.96
CA VAL A 422 -2.41 7.16 32.97
C VAL A 422 -2.73 8.66 32.84
N GLN A 423 -3.20 9.11 31.69
CA GLN A 423 -3.62 10.50 31.49
C GLN A 423 -5.05 10.74 31.99
N ALA A 424 -5.94 9.75 31.80
CA ALA A 424 -7.35 9.80 32.18
C ALA A 424 -7.61 9.49 33.67
N PHE A 425 -7.03 8.41 34.20
CA PHE A 425 -7.19 8.02 35.60
C PHE A 425 -6.15 8.73 36.46
N ARG A 426 -6.59 9.49 37.49
CA ARG A 426 -5.72 10.15 38.47
C ARG A 426 -6.40 10.17 39.85
N PRO A 427 -5.63 10.06 40.96
CA PRO A 427 -4.17 9.96 41.02
C PRO A 427 -3.62 8.57 40.66
N THR A 428 -4.42 7.52 40.81
CA THR A 428 -4.03 6.11 40.67
C THR A 428 -5.01 5.30 39.82
N VAL A 429 -4.58 4.12 39.38
CA VAL A 429 -5.42 3.09 38.75
C VAL A 429 -4.90 1.70 39.16
N SER A 430 -5.77 0.71 39.39
CA SER A 430 -5.32 -0.62 39.86
C SER A 430 -4.63 -1.41 38.73
N VAL A 431 -3.66 -2.25 39.09
CA VAL A 431 -2.91 -3.02 38.08
C VAL A 431 -3.75 -4.17 37.51
N GLU A 432 -4.74 -4.67 38.24
CA GLU A 432 -5.71 -5.67 37.74
C GLU A 432 -6.54 -5.09 36.59
N PHE A 433 -7.06 -3.87 36.74
CA PHE A 433 -7.78 -3.17 35.67
C PHE A 433 -6.85 -2.88 34.47
N MET A 434 -5.60 -2.48 34.72
CA MET A 434 -4.61 -2.30 33.66
C MET A 434 -4.26 -3.61 32.95
N ALA A 435 -4.20 -4.74 33.65
CA ALA A 435 -3.98 -6.07 33.06
C ALA A 435 -5.13 -6.46 32.13
N GLU A 436 -6.39 -6.26 32.56
CA GLU A 436 -7.57 -6.49 31.72
C GLU A 436 -7.57 -5.57 30.49
N LEU A 437 -7.38 -4.26 30.68
CA LEU A 437 -7.42 -3.24 29.63
C LEU A 437 -6.28 -3.36 28.61
N LEU A 438 -5.12 -3.91 29.00
CA LEU A 438 -4.00 -4.22 28.11
C LEU A 438 -4.07 -5.65 27.54
N GLY A 439 -5.09 -6.43 27.90
CA GLY A 439 -5.28 -7.81 27.44
C GLY A 439 -4.28 -8.83 27.99
N MET A 440 -3.54 -8.52 29.05
CA MET A 440 -2.49 -9.37 29.64
C MET A 440 -3.09 -10.58 30.36
N ARG A 441 -2.52 -11.78 30.18
CA ARG A 441 -3.03 -13.02 30.81
C ARG A 441 -2.84 -13.08 32.33
N THR A 442 -1.85 -12.37 32.89
CA THR A 442 -1.60 -12.34 34.34
C THR A 442 -1.34 -10.93 34.85
N VAL A 443 -1.58 -10.70 36.15
CA VAL A 443 -1.22 -9.44 36.82
C VAL A 443 0.30 -9.26 36.78
N SER A 444 1.08 -10.33 36.98
CA SER A 444 2.56 -10.28 36.97
C SER A 444 3.14 -9.82 35.63
N SER A 445 2.61 -10.30 34.49
CA SER A 445 3.09 -9.82 33.17
C SER A 445 2.62 -8.40 32.86
N ALA A 446 1.48 -7.96 33.43
CA ALA A 446 1.10 -6.55 33.40
C ALA A 446 2.05 -5.67 34.22
N VAL A 447 2.47 -6.10 35.43
CA VAL A 447 3.48 -5.41 36.26
C VAL A 447 4.81 -5.27 35.50
N GLU A 448 5.30 -6.35 34.90
CA GLU A 448 6.53 -6.33 34.09
C GLU A 448 6.41 -5.37 32.90
N TYR A 449 5.32 -5.45 32.14
CA TYR A 449 5.05 -4.57 31.00
C TYR A 449 4.96 -3.09 31.41
N LEU A 450 4.33 -2.80 32.56
CA LEU A 450 4.21 -1.46 33.13
C LEU A 450 5.58 -0.89 33.53
N HIS A 451 6.39 -1.65 34.28
CA HIS A 451 7.74 -1.23 34.68
C HIS A 451 8.67 -1.05 33.49
N ASN A 452 8.63 -1.96 32.51
CA ASN A 452 9.42 -1.85 31.28
C ASN A 452 9.13 -0.52 30.57
N HIS A 453 7.86 -0.08 30.50
CA HIS A 453 7.48 1.21 29.92
C HIS A 453 7.77 2.43 30.81
N GLY A 454 8.31 2.24 32.03
CA GLY A 454 8.59 3.32 32.97
C GLY A 454 7.38 3.77 33.80
N ALA A 455 6.32 2.98 33.89
CA ALA A 455 5.22 3.28 34.81
C ALA A 455 5.64 3.04 36.28
N VAL A 456 5.19 3.91 37.17
CA VAL A 456 5.45 3.87 38.61
C VAL A 456 4.30 3.15 39.29
N THR A 457 4.57 2.03 39.95
CA THR A 457 3.58 1.32 40.78
C THR A 457 3.86 1.50 42.27
N LYS A 458 2.85 1.23 43.09
CA LYS A 458 2.85 1.31 44.56
C LYS A 458 1.86 0.30 45.13
N ASP A 459 2.16 -0.27 46.28
CA ASP A 459 1.15 -0.97 47.08
C ASP A 459 0.40 0.02 47.97
N THR A 460 -0.93 0.00 47.89
CA THR A 460 -1.81 0.81 48.74
C THR A 460 -2.92 -0.06 49.30
N ASN A 461 -2.98 -0.20 50.62
CA ASN A 461 -4.01 -0.96 51.36
C ASN A 461 -4.23 -2.40 50.83
N GLY A 462 -3.17 -3.07 50.35
CA GLY A 462 -3.24 -4.44 49.81
C GLY A 462 -3.64 -4.54 48.34
N SER A 463 -3.84 -3.42 47.62
CA SER A 463 -3.97 -3.39 46.16
C SER A 463 -2.73 -2.76 45.53
N HIS A 464 -2.21 -3.41 44.49
CA HIS A 464 -1.08 -2.92 43.71
C HIS A 464 -1.60 -1.96 42.62
N VAL A 465 -1.22 -0.68 42.71
CA VAL A 465 -1.74 0.40 41.87
C VAL A 465 -0.64 1.09 41.07
N VAL A 466 -0.96 1.56 39.87
CA VAL A 466 -0.13 2.51 39.13
C VAL A 466 -0.36 3.91 39.70
N ASP A 467 0.71 4.59 40.11
CA ASP A 467 0.71 6.05 40.32
C ASP A 467 0.69 6.72 38.95
N ALA A 468 -0.51 6.92 38.42
CA ALA A 468 -0.73 7.57 37.14
C ALA A 468 -0.24 9.02 37.14
N LYS A 469 -0.23 9.71 38.30
CA LYS A 469 0.31 11.06 38.41
C LYS A 469 1.81 11.11 38.12
N ALA A 470 2.60 10.19 38.67
CA ALA A 470 4.03 10.06 38.41
C ALA A 470 4.31 9.47 37.02
N SER A 471 3.52 8.47 36.61
CA SER A 471 3.77 7.70 35.37
C SER A 471 3.62 8.50 34.08
N VAL A 472 2.84 9.58 34.05
CA VAL A 472 2.58 10.37 32.82
C VAL A 472 3.84 11.01 32.22
N SER A 473 4.82 11.35 33.05
CA SER A 473 6.10 11.93 32.60
C SER A 473 7.18 10.88 32.31
N SER A 474 7.06 9.66 32.85
CA SER A 474 8.06 8.60 32.71
C SER A 474 7.71 7.54 31.67
N ILE A 475 6.45 7.47 31.21
CA ILE A 475 6.04 6.48 30.20
C ILE A 475 6.71 6.75 28.84
N THR A 476 7.48 5.76 28.39
CA THR A 476 8.25 5.79 27.14
C THR A 476 7.89 4.60 26.23
N PRO A 477 7.98 4.73 24.89
CA PRO A 477 7.72 3.62 23.98
C PRO A 477 8.92 2.67 23.93
N VAL A 478 8.80 1.49 24.53
CA VAL A 478 9.87 0.48 24.50
C VAL A 478 9.75 -0.36 23.22
N SER A 479 10.87 -0.61 22.56
CA SER A 479 10.94 -1.51 21.40
C SER A 479 10.98 -2.98 21.85
N LEU A 480 9.93 -3.43 22.53
CA LEU A 480 9.81 -4.80 23.04
C LEU A 480 9.55 -5.78 21.90
N SER A 481 10.62 -6.39 21.39
CA SER A 481 10.57 -7.60 20.58
C SER A 481 10.24 -8.86 21.40
N SER A 482 10.12 -8.75 22.73
CA SER A 482 10.25 -9.91 23.64
C SER A 482 9.41 -9.92 24.93
N THR A 483 8.47 -8.99 25.19
CA THR A 483 7.52 -9.20 26.32
C THR A 483 6.55 -10.33 26.00
N LEU A 484 6.89 -11.51 26.51
CA LEU A 484 6.24 -12.78 26.26
C LEU A 484 4.92 -12.91 27.03
N ASP A 485 3.82 -12.44 26.42
CA ASP A 485 2.51 -13.08 26.61
C ASP A 485 2.14 -13.95 25.39
N VAL A 486 3.18 -14.48 24.72
CA VAL A 486 3.11 -15.32 23.52
C VAL A 486 3.51 -16.77 23.83
N GLY A 487 4.27 -17.01 24.91
CA GLY A 487 4.93 -18.30 25.17
C GLY A 487 4.01 -19.53 25.27
N GLN A 488 2.77 -19.36 25.74
CA GLN A 488 1.74 -20.41 25.72
C GLN A 488 0.71 -20.23 24.59
N ALA A 489 0.54 -19.00 24.09
CA ALA A 489 -0.23 -18.80 22.86
C ALA A 489 0.40 -19.60 21.71
N ALA A 490 1.73 -19.79 21.70
CA ALA A 490 2.47 -20.60 20.74
C ALA A 490 1.99 -22.06 20.61
N GLU A 491 1.44 -22.68 21.67
CA GLU A 491 0.90 -24.05 21.60
C GLU A 491 -0.52 -24.06 20.98
N GLU A 492 -1.34 -23.06 21.31
CA GLU A 492 -2.65 -22.87 20.66
C GLU A 492 -2.51 -22.37 19.21
N LYS A 493 -1.40 -21.65 18.92
CA LYS A 493 -1.00 -21.03 17.65
C LYS A 493 -0.08 -21.94 16.80
N GLN A 494 -0.38 -23.23 16.74
CA GLN A 494 0.23 -24.14 15.75
C GLN A 494 -0.85 -24.62 14.79
N PHE A 495 -0.96 -23.95 13.63
CA PHE A 495 -2.03 -24.20 12.65
C PHE A 495 -1.99 -25.64 12.14
N PHE A 496 -0.80 -26.23 12.00
CA PHE A 496 -0.63 -27.61 11.54
C PHE A 496 -0.85 -28.68 12.62
N ARG A 497 -1.04 -28.33 13.90
CA ARG A 497 -1.34 -29.31 14.98
C ARG A 497 -2.84 -29.51 15.24
N LYS A 498 -3.71 -28.91 14.41
CA LYS A 498 -5.17 -29.00 14.47
C LYS A 498 -5.72 -29.32 13.08
#